data_AF-A0A0M4END3-F1
#
_entry.id   AF-A0A0M4END3-F1
#
_cell.length_a   1.000
_cell.length_b   1.000
_cell.length_c   1.000
_cell.angle_alpha   90.00
_cell.angle_beta   90.00
_cell.angle_gamma   90.00
#
_symmetry.space_group_name_H-M   'P 1'
#
loop_
_entity.id
_entity.type
_entity.pdbx_description
1 polymer ?
#
loop_
_entity_poly.entity_id
_entity_poly.type
_entity_poly.pdbx_seq_one_letter_code
_entity_poly.pdbx_strand_id
1 'polypeptide(L)'
;MSESEDDGQPRNSKEPVENAWSMKIPTFKEADNPNGMAEESSFATLFPKYREKYLKEVWPLVEQSLVDHHLKAELDLMEGSMVVKTTRKTWDPYIIIKARDMIKLMARSVPFEQAKRVLQDETGCDIIKIGNLVHKKDKFVKRRQRLIGPNGATLKSIELLTDCYVLVQGNTVSALGPYKGLQQVRDIVLETMNNVHPIYNIKALMIKRELMSDPKLANEDWSRFLPKFKNKNISKRKQPKNKKTKKEYTPFPPAQPESKIDKQLATGEYFLNREQKQAKKDQERSAKQVEAAKKQSEKRNKDFVPPTEEPTTSKRKADDDKVDVSALKAKLVKANKKRKS
;
A
#
# COMPACT_ATOMS: atom_id res chain seq x y z
N MET A 1 -0.07 24.65 58.78
CA MET A 1 1.06 25.50 58.37
C MET A 1 0.74 25.98 56.97
N SER A 2 0.73 27.30 56.79
CA SER A 2 0.34 28.02 55.59
C SER A 2 1.24 27.66 54.41
N GLU A 3 0.66 27.06 53.37
CA GLU A 3 1.26 26.98 52.04
C GLU A 3 1.20 28.39 51.44
N SER A 4 2.33 29.08 51.49
CA SER A 4 2.56 30.33 50.80
C SER A 4 2.55 30.08 49.30
N GLU A 5 1.65 30.77 48.61
CA GLU A 5 1.62 30.94 47.16
C GLU A 5 2.98 31.51 46.71
N ASP A 6 3.83 30.66 46.14
CA ASP A 6 5.04 31.08 45.43
C ASP A 6 4.63 31.55 44.04
N ASP A 7 4.38 32.86 43.91
CA ASP A 7 4.24 33.58 42.65
C ASP A 7 5.57 33.53 41.88
N GLY A 8 5.84 32.39 41.26
CA GLY A 8 7.02 32.13 40.45
C GLY A 8 7.00 32.95 39.16
N GLN A 9 7.51 34.18 39.21
CA GLN A 9 7.90 34.91 38.00
C GLN A 9 8.89 34.05 37.21
N PRO A 10 8.63 33.77 35.92
CA PRO A 10 9.59 33.03 35.10
C PRO A 10 10.82 33.92 34.91
N ARG A 11 11.92 33.55 35.58
CA ARG A 11 13.23 34.12 35.29
C ARG A 11 13.51 33.83 33.82
N ASN A 12 13.52 34.89 33.01
CA ASN A 12 13.91 34.86 31.61
C ASN A 12 15.42 34.64 31.54
N SER A 13 15.89 33.44 31.91
CA SER A 13 17.30 33.06 31.85
C SER A 13 17.69 32.99 30.38
N LYS A 14 18.57 33.89 29.95
CA LYS A 14 19.14 33.94 28.58
C LYS A 14 20.12 32.79 28.30
N GLU A 15 20.19 31.79 29.16
CA GLU A 15 21.07 30.64 29.00
C GLU A 15 20.43 29.61 28.05
N PRO A 16 21.21 28.96 27.17
CA PRO A 16 20.70 27.91 26.32
C PRO A 16 20.14 26.76 27.17
N VAL A 17 18.82 26.53 27.10
CA VAL A 17 18.18 25.40 27.78
C VAL A 17 18.57 24.12 27.04
N GLU A 18 19.23 23.18 27.72
CA GLU A 18 19.67 21.92 27.10
C GLU A 18 18.51 21.07 26.58
N ASN A 19 17.32 21.19 27.18
CA ASN A 19 16.10 20.51 26.73
C ASN A 19 14.95 21.51 26.55
N ALA A 20 14.73 21.93 25.30
CA ALA A 20 13.66 22.86 24.92
C ALA A 20 12.24 22.41 25.35
N TRP A 21 12.04 21.10 25.58
CA TRP A 21 10.74 20.54 26.00
C TRP A 21 10.50 20.57 27.51
N SER A 22 11.52 20.90 28.31
CA SER A 22 11.40 21.02 29.76
C SER A 22 11.03 22.44 30.21
N MET A 23 11.06 23.40 29.29
CA MET A 23 10.70 24.79 29.57
C MET A 23 9.18 24.92 29.67
N LYS A 24 8.69 25.27 30.87
CA LYS A 24 7.28 25.63 31.05
C LYS A 24 7.05 27.02 30.48
N ILE A 25 6.22 27.09 29.45
CA ILE A 25 5.82 28.36 28.84
C ILE A 25 4.82 29.03 29.80
N PRO A 26 4.97 30.32 30.14
CA PRO A 26 4.01 31.02 30.97
C PRO A 26 2.63 31.07 30.29
N THR A 27 1.58 30.89 31.07
CA THR A 27 0.20 31.01 30.61
C THR A 27 -0.09 32.45 30.24
N PHE A 28 -0.61 32.69 29.04
CA PHE A 28 -1.09 34.01 28.63
C PHE A 28 -2.32 34.35 29.49
N LYS A 29 -2.39 35.56 30.06
CA LYS A 29 -3.51 36.03 30.88
C LYS A 29 -4.22 37.19 30.19
N GLU A 30 -5.46 37.50 30.61
CA GLU A 30 -6.23 38.62 30.07
C GLU A 30 -5.51 39.97 30.24
N ALA A 31 -4.75 40.11 31.33
CA ALA A 31 -3.95 41.30 31.62
C ALA A 31 -2.84 41.56 30.60
N ASP A 32 -2.38 40.53 29.88
CA ASP A 32 -1.32 40.65 28.88
C ASP A 32 -1.80 41.26 27.56
N ASN A 33 -3.13 41.26 27.32
CA ASN A 33 -3.75 41.89 26.16
C ASN A 33 -4.96 42.78 26.55
N PRO A 34 -4.71 43.96 27.15
CA PRO A 34 -5.78 44.84 27.65
C PRO A 34 -6.63 45.47 26.53
N ASN A 35 -6.09 45.60 25.32
CA ASN A 35 -6.77 46.23 24.18
C ASN A 35 -7.56 45.23 23.33
N GLY A 36 -7.45 43.92 23.60
CA GLY A 36 -8.13 42.86 22.87
C GLY A 36 -7.66 42.71 21.41
N MET A 37 -8.52 42.13 20.56
CA MET A 37 -8.24 41.93 19.14
C MET A 37 -8.71 43.12 18.30
N ALA A 38 -7.84 43.61 17.39
CA ALA A 38 -8.15 44.70 16.48
C ALA A 38 -9.06 44.28 15.31
N GLU A 39 -8.87 43.06 14.81
CA GLU A 39 -9.59 42.50 13.67
C GLU A 39 -10.35 41.22 14.04
N GLU A 40 -11.40 40.92 13.28
CA GLU A 40 -12.19 39.70 13.45
C GLU A 40 -11.59 38.54 12.64
N SER A 41 -11.23 37.45 13.32
CA SER A 41 -10.90 36.17 12.71
C SER A 41 -12.11 35.24 12.76
N SER A 42 -12.44 34.63 11.63
CA SER A 42 -13.55 33.69 11.49
C SER A 42 -13.09 32.41 10.81
N PHE A 43 -13.47 31.26 11.36
CA PHE A 43 -13.23 29.94 10.75
C PHE A 43 -14.51 29.14 10.67
N ALA A 44 -14.73 28.51 9.51
CA ALA A 44 -15.86 27.65 9.25
C ALA A 44 -15.40 26.22 8.94
N THR A 45 -16.18 25.23 9.39
CA THR A 45 -16.00 23.82 9.01
C THR A 45 -17.33 23.18 8.69
N LEU A 46 -17.38 22.47 7.56
CA LEU A 46 -18.53 21.68 7.16
C LEU A 46 -18.55 20.34 7.91
N PHE A 47 -19.73 19.89 8.32
CA PHE A 47 -19.92 18.58 8.94
C PHE A 47 -20.88 17.69 8.12
N PRO A 48 -20.72 16.36 8.20
CA PRO A 48 -21.63 15.45 7.52
C PRO A 48 -23.04 15.45 8.12
N LYS A 49 -24.07 15.31 7.27
CA LYS A 49 -25.50 15.30 7.69
C LYS A 49 -25.83 14.36 8.85
N TYR A 50 -25.21 13.17 8.92
CA TYR A 50 -25.45 12.22 10.02
C TYR A 50 -25.02 12.74 11.40
N ARG A 51 -24.17 13.78 11.44
CA ARG A 51 -23.63 14.35 12.69
C ARG A 51 -24.52 15.44 13.28
N GLU A 52 -25.45 15.96 12.48
CA GLU A 52 -26.35 17.08 12.79
C GLU A 52 -27.10 16.89 14.12
N LYS A 53 -27.74 15.73 14.31
CA LYS A 53 -28.54 15.45 15.52
C LYS A 53 -27.72 15.62 16.80
N TYR A 54 -26.51 15.07 16.83
CA TYR A 54 -25.63 15.19 18.00
C TYR A 54 -25.13 16.62 18.19
N LEU A 55 -24.74 17.30 17.10
CA LEU A 55 -24.24 18.66 17.20
C LEU A 55 -25.31 19.59 17.76
N LYS A 56 -26.55 19.44 17.32
CA LYS A 56 -27.69 20.19 17.86
C LYS A 56 -27.91 19.97 19.36
N GLU A 57 -27.79 18.73 19.84
CA GLU A 57 -27.96 18.39 21.26
C GLU A 57 -26.84 18.97 22.14
N VAL A 58 -25.61 18.98 21.63
CA VAL A 58 -24.41 19.36 22.41
C VAL A 58 -23.99 20.81 22.21
N TRP A 59 -24.54 21.51 21.23
CA TRP A 59 -24.16 22.89 20.88
C TRP A 59 -24.18 23.88 22.05
N PRO A 60 -25.16 23.86 22.97
CA PRO A 60 -25.16 24.77 24.12
C PRO A 60 -23.91 24.62 25.01
N LEU A 61 -23.37 23.40 25.13
CA LEU A 61 -22.15 23.15 25.90
C LEU A 61 -20.90 23.68 25.18
N VAL A 62 -20.91 23.64 23.84
CA VAL A 62 -19.85 24.22 23.00
C VAL A 62 -19.82 25.73 23.15
N GLU A 63 -20.98 26.38 23.11
CA GLU A 63 -21.10 27.82 23.33
C GLU A 63 -20.59 28.22 24.71
N GLN A 64 -21.01 27.52 25.77
CA GLN A 64 -20.51 27.77 27.13
C GLN A 64 -18.98 27.70 27.21
N SER A 65 -18.37 26.64 26.67
CA SER A 65 -16.92 26.47 26.73
C SER A 65 -16.13 27.51 25.92
N LEU A 66 -16.73 28.08 24.87
CA LEU A 66 -16.09 29.09 24.03
C LEU A 66 -16.33 30.52 24.55
N VAL A 67 -17.45 30.75 25.26
CA VAL A 67 -17.77 32.03 25.90
C VAL A 67 -16.76 32.37 27.01
N ASP A 68 -16.28 31.36 27.74
CA ASP A 68 -15.21 31.50 28.74
C ASP A 68 -13.92 32.10 28.15
N HIS A 69 -13.71 31.92 26.85
CA HIS A 69 -12.60 32.49 26.08
C HIS A 69 -13.00 33.69 25.21
N HIS A 70 -14.21 34.22 25.39
CA HIS A 70 -14.79 35.32 24.61
C HIS A 70 -14.87 35.06 23.10
N LEU A 71 -15.04 33.81 22.70
CA LEU A 71 -15.29 33.42 21.32
C LEU A 71 -16.79 33.25 21.07
N LYS A 72 -17.23 33.60 19.86
CA LYS A 72 -18.59 33.36 19.38
C LYS A 72 -18.62 32.10 18.52
N ALA A 73 -19.56 31.21 18.77
CA ALA A 73 -19.78 30.02 17.96
C ALA A 73 -21.20 30.06 17.35
N GLU A 74 -21.31 29.69 16.07
CA GLU A 74 -22.58 29.62 15.34
C GLU A 74 -22.70 28.25 14.66
N LEU A 75 -23.89 27.64 14.74
CA LEU A 75 -24.21 26.36 14.08
C LEU A 75 -25.27 26.60 13.01
N ASP A 76 -24.91 26.34 11.76
CA ASP A 76 -25.84 26.36 10.63
C ASP A 76 -26.24 24.93 10.25
N LEU A 77 -27.51 24.60 10.47
CA LEU A 77 -28.09 23.31 10.12
C LEU A 77 -28.53 23.22 8.65
N MET A 78 -28.77 24.36 7.99
CA MET A 78 -29.16 24.39 6.57
C MET A 78 -27.96 24.12 5.67
N GLU A 79 -26.86 24.86 5.91
CA GLU A 79 -25.59 24.63 5.20
C GLU A 79 -24.83 23.41 5.73
N GLY A 80 -25.07 23.01 6.98
CA GLY A 80 -24.31 21.97 7.65
C GLY A 80 -22.90 22.43 8.02
N SER A 81 -22.79 23.64 8.56
CA SER A 81 -21.52 24.29 8.89
C SER A 81 -21.47 24.73 10.36
N MET A 82 -20.26 24.66 10.94
CA MET A 82 -19.95 25.22 12.26
C MET A 82 -18.97 26.36 12.06
N VAL A 83 -19.23 27.50 12.68
CA VAL A 83 -18.42 28.70 12.55
C VAL A 83 -17.98 29.16 13.93
N VAL A 84 -16.71 29.55 14.07
CA VAL A 84 -16.15 30.19 15.26
C VAL A 84 -15.54 31.53 14.88
N LYS A 85 -15.82 32.56 15.68
CA LYS A 85 -15.42 33.94 15.45
C LYS A 85 -14.81 34.55 16.70
N THR A 86 -13.76 35.34 16.54
CA THR A 86 -13.21 36.16 17.63
C THR A 86 -14.11 37.36 17.87
N THR A 87 -14.26 37.77 19.13
CA THR A 87 -14.90 39.05 19.50
C THR A 87 -13.85 40.10 19.87
N ARG A 88 -14.28 41.37 20.01
CA ARG A 88 -13.41 42.46 20.51
C ARG A 88 -12.88 42.22 21.93
N LYS A 89 -13.52 41.31 22.69
CA LYS A 89 -13.12 40.96 24.06
C LYS A 89 -12.15 39.78 24.11
N THR A 90 -11.91 39.09 22.99
CA THR A 90 -10.94 37.99 22.95
C THR A 90 -9.57 38.54 23.32
N TRP A 91 -8.96 37.98 24.36
CA TRP A 91 -7.65 38.40 24.82
C TRP A 91 -6.55 37.50 24.24
N ASP A 92 -6.75 36.18 24.20
CA ASP A 92 -5.79 35.22 23.62
C ASP A 92 -5.85 35.24 22.09
N PRO A 93 -4.77 35.60 21.38
CA PRO A 93 -4.74 35.60 19.92
C PRO A 93 -4.74 34.19 19.30
N TYR A 94 -4.29 33.16 20.02
CA TYR A 94 -4.14 31.80 19.49
C TYR A 94 -5.35 30.90 19.78
N ILE A 95 -6.21 31.25 20.75
CA ILE A 95 -7.39 30.45 21.12
C ILE A 95 -8.34 30.18 19.95
N ILE A 96 -8.44 31.10 18.98
CA ILE A 96 -9.25 30.91 17.77
C ILE A 96 -8.74 29.73 16.91
N ILE A 97 -7.44 29.45 16.91
CA ILE A 97 -6.85 28.32 16.19
C ILE A 97 -7.24 27.00 16.87
N LYS A 98 -7.23 26.97 18.20
CA LYS A 98 -7.70 25.82 18.98
C LYS A 98 -9.19 25.59 18.84
N ALA A 99 -10.01 26.65 18.85
CA ALA A 99 -11.45 26.56 18.61
C ALA A 99 -11.78 26.02 17.21
N ARG A 100 -11.03 26.47 16.19
CA ARG A 100 -11.09 25.92 14.83
C ARG A 100 -10.77 24.42 14.82
N ASP A 101 -9.78 24.00 15.57
CA ASP A 101 -9.40 22.60 15.65
C ASP A 101 -10.43 21.76 16.42
N MET A 102 -11.05 22.31 17.46
CA MET A 102 -12.18 21.69 18.16
C MET A 102 -13.36 21.42 17.22
N ILE A 103 -13.81 22.40 16.43
CA ILE A 103 -14.92 22.20 15.48
C ILE A 103 -14.55 21.21 14.37
N LYS A 104 -13.30 21.19 13.90
CA LYS A 104 -12.81 20.16 12.96
C LYS A 104 -12.90 18.76 13.57
N LEU A 105 -12.50 18.57 14.82
CA LEU A 105 -12.59 17.28 15.50
C LEU A 105 -14.05 16.82 15.65
N MET A 106 -14.95 17.73 16.03
CA MET A 106 -16.38 17.44 16.14
C MET A 106 -17.00 17.05 14.79
N ALA A 107 -16.58 17.69 13.70
CA ALA A 107 -16.95 17.31 12.33
C ALA A 107 -16.43 15.91 11.94
N ARG A 108 -15.33 15.45 12.55
CA ARG A 108 -14.81 14.06 12.45
C ARG A 108 -15.34 13.14 13.54
N SER A 109 -16.54 13.43 14.05
CA SER A 109 -17.29 12.65 15.04
C SER A 109 -16.56 12.34 16.35
N VAL A 110 -15.57 13.16 16.72
CA VAL A 110 -15.03 13.14 18.08
C VAL A 110 -16.13 13.65 19.04
N PRO A 111 -16.37 12.98 20.18
CA PRO A 111 -17.28 13.49 21.20
C PRO A 111 -16.80 14.81 21.79
N PHE A 112 -17.73 15.69 22.13
CA PHE A 112 -17.44 17.00 22.73
C PHE A 112 -16.56 16.92 23.98
N GLU A 113 -16.84 15.97 24.88
CA GLU A 113 -16.05 15.76 26.10
C GLU A 113 -14.55 15.58 25.85
N GLN A 114 -14.20 14.98 24.71
CA GLN A 114 -12.82 14.86 24.29
C GLN A 114 -12.37 16.09 23.49
N ALA A 115 -13.20 16.58 22.58
CA ALA A 115 -12.84 17.72 21.72
C ALA A 115 -12.51 19.00 22.51
N LYS A 116 -13.19 19.28 23.63
CA LYS A 116 -12.93 20.47 24.46
C LYS A 116 -11.51 20.52 25.04
N ARG A 117 -10.84 19.37 25.16
CA ARG A 117 -9.46 19.29 25.68
C ARG A 117 -8.45 20.01 24.78
N VAL A 118 -8.74 20.21 23.49
CA VAL A 118 -7.88 20.99 22.56
C VAL A 118 -7.73 22.45 22.99
N LEU A 119 -8.68 22.99 23.78
CA LEU A 119 -8.58 24.37 24.24
C LEU A 119 -7.41 24.56 25.24
N GLN A 120 -6.96 23.49 25.89
CA GLN A 120 -5.82 23.49 26.81
C GLN A 120 -4.48 23.59 26.06
N ASP A 121 -3.49 24.29 26.61
CA ASP A 121 -2.20 24.57 25.93
C ASP A 121 -1.36 23.32 25.63
N GLU A 122 -1.36 22.33 26.52
CA GLU A 122 -0.51 21.14 26.36
C GLU A 122 -1.10 20.08 25.41
N THR A 123 -2.35 20.27 24.98
CA THR A 123 -3.09 19.30 24.16
C THR A 123 -3.25 19.80 22.73
N GLY A 124 -2.66 19.07 21.79
CA GLY A 124 -2.85 19.30 20.36
C GLY A 124 -3.86 18.34 19.73
N CYS A 125 -4.15 18.56 18.45
CA CYS A 125 -4.89 17.60 17.63
C CYS A 125 -4.13 17.26 16.34
N ASP A 126 -4.31 16.06 15.81
CA ASP A 126 -3.85 15.67 14.47
C ASP A 126 -4.93 14.89 13.72
N ILE A 127 -5.19 15.25 12.47
CA ILE A 127 -6.17 14.58 11.61
C ILE A 127 -5.40 13.91 10.46
N ILE A 128 -5.10 12.63 10.65
CA ILE A 128 -4.25 11.85 9.75
C ILE A 128 -5.09 11.30 8.60
N LYS A 129 -4.78 11.72 7.36
CA LYS A 129 -5.46 11.23 6.15
C LYS A 129 -4.89 9.88 5.71
N ILE A 130 -5.69 8.82 5.83
CA ILE A 130 -5.30 7.45 5.45
C ILE A 130 -5.88 6.98 4.12
N GLY A 131 -6.91 7.67 3.58
CA GLY A 131 -7.67 7.21 2.41
C GLY A 131 -6.84 6.98 1.14
N ASN A 132 -5.77 7.74 0.92
CA ASN A 132 -4.97 7.67 -0.31
C ASN A 132 -3.73 6.77 -0.18
N LEU A 133 -3.48 6.18 1.00
CA LEU A 133 -2.28 5.38 1.25
C LEU A 133 -2.35 3.98 0.66
N VAL A 134 -3.56 3.46 0.40
CA VAL A 134 -3.77 2.09 -0.08
C VAL A 134 -4.70 2.11 -1.29
N HIS A 135 -4.18 1.64 -2.44
CA HIS A 135 -4.92 1.69 -3.70
C HIS A 135 -6.17 0.78 -3.74
N LYS A 136 -6.09 -0.42 -3.15
CA LYS A 136 -7.21 -1.38 -3.14
C LYS A 136 -8.10 -1.18 -1.91
N LYS A 137 -9.39 -0.99 -2.12
CA LYS A 137 -10.40 -0.79 -1.06
C LYS A 137 -10.40 -1.92 -0.01
N ASP A 138 -10.35 -3.18 -0.43
CA ASP A 138 -10.36 -4.30 0.52
C ASP A 138 -9.13 -4.34 1.42
N LYS A 139 -7.96 -4.00 0.86
CA LYS A 139 -6.72 -3.89 1.65
C LYS A 139 -6.80 -2.71 2.61
N PHE A 140 -7.38 -1.59 2.19
CA PHE A 140 -7.58 -0.42 3.02
C PHE A 140 -8.46 -0.75 4.23
N VAL A 141 -9.63 -1.39 4.01
CA VAL A 141 -10.54 -1.78 5.08
C VAL A 141 -9.86 -2.75 6.06
N LYS A 142 -9.11 -3.75 5.55
CA LYS A 142 -8.37 -4.70 6.40
C LYS A 142 -7.24 -4.03 7.21
N ARG A 143 -6.49 -3.08 6.64
CA ARG A 143 -5.44 -2.33 7.35
C ARG A 143 -6.02 -1.34 8.37
N ARG A 144 -7.13 -0.68 8.04
CA ARG A 144 -7.87 0.18 8.97
C ARG A 144 -8.42 -0.63 10.15
N GLN A 145 -9.04 -1.78 9.89
CA GLN A 145 -9.54 -2.66 10.95
C GLN A 145 -8.39 -3.20 11.82
N ARG A 146 -7.22 -3.47 11.24
CA ARG A 146 -6.02 -3.86 11.98
C ARG A 146 -5.56 -2.79 12.97
N LEU A 147 -5.72 -1.50 12.64
CA LEU A 147 -5.40 -0.39 13.54
C LEU A 147 -6.30 -0.38 14.78
N ILE A 148 -7.60 -0.70 14.61
CA ILE A 148 -8.56 -0.84 15.70
C ILE A 148 -8.23 -2.08 16.54
N GLY A 149 -7.95 -3.20 15.87
CA GLY A 149 -7.71 -4.50 16.48
C GLY A 149 -9.00 -5.23 16.86
N PRO A 150 -8.88 -6.47 17.37
CA PRO A 150 -10.03 -7.20 17.91
C PRO A 150 -10.56 -6.48 19.17
N ASN A 151 -11.88 -6.26 19.24
CA ASN A 151 -12.56 -5.55 20.34
C ASN A 151 -11.97 -4.17 20.69
N GLY A 152 -11.26 -3.51 19.75
CA GLY A 152 -10.62 -2.21 20.01
C GLY A 152 -9.35 -2.28 20.88
N ALA A 153 -8.83 -3.47 21.19
CA ALA A 153 -7.70 -3.64 22.11
C ALA A 153 -6.41 -2.96 21.61
N THR A 154 -6.15 -3.01 20.30
CA THR A 154 -4.97 -2.37 19.70
C THR A 154 -5.08 -0.85 19.79
N LEU A 155 -6.26 -0.29 19.49
CA LEU A 155 -6.52 1.14 19.62
C LEU A 155 -6.35 1.58 21.08
N LYS A 156 -6.94 0.84 22.03
CA LYS A 156 -6.83 1.18 23.45
C LYS A 156 -5.39 1.12 23.97
N SER A 157 -4.60 0.18 23.46
CA SER A 157 -3.17 0.10 23.79
C SER A 157 -2.40 1.32 23.28
N ILE A 158 -2.71 1.80 22.07
CA ILE A 158 -2.11 3.03 21.52
C ILE A 158 -2.50 4.23 22.40
N GLU A 159 -3.78 4.34 22.78
CA GLU A 159 -4.25 5.44 23.65
C GLU A 159 -3.50 5.48 24.99
N LEU A 160 -3.37 4.33 25.67
CA LEU A 160 -2.71 4.25 26.97
C LEU A 160 -1.20 4.49 26.91
N LEU A 161 -0.55 4.10 25.82
CA LEU A 161 0.90 4.28 25.69
C LEU A 161 1.29 5.70 25.31
N THR A 162 0.46 6.37 24.51
CA THR A 162 0.73 7.71 23.96
C THR A 162 0.03 8.84 24.73
N ASP A 163 -0.82 8.48 25.70
CA ASP A 163 -1.71 9.39 26.43
C ASP A 163 -2.59 10.25 25.49
N CYS A 164 -2.88 9.71 24.30
CA CYS A 164 -3.74 10.31 23.30
C CYS A 164 -5.11 9.62 23.26
N TYR A 165 -6.14 10.37 22.91
CA TYR A 165 -7.41 9.82 22.43
C TYR A 165 -7.33 9.63 20.91
N VAL A 166 -7.70 8.44 20.41
CA VAL A 166 -7.57 8.12 18.99
C VAL A 166 -8.89 7.58 18.45
N LEU A 167 -9.43 8.23 17.42
CA LEU A 167 -10.66 7.83 16.76
C LEU A 167 -10.40 7.50 15.29
N VAL A 168 -10.70 6.27 14.91
CA VAL A 168 -10.55 5.77 13.54
C VAL A 168 -11.90 5.81 12.84
N GLN A 169 -12.10 6.77 11.94
CA GLN A 169 -13.37 6.91 11.22
C GLN A 169 -13.17 7.16 9.73
N GLY A 170 -13.85 6.35 8.92
CA GLY A 170 -13.87 6.51 7.47
C GLY A 170 -12.46 6.45 6.88
N ASN A 171 -12.01 7.56 6.31
CA ASN A 171 -10.74 7.70 5.61
C ASN A 171 -9.69 8.49 6.39
N THR A 172 -9.96 8.80 7.65
CA THR A 172 -9.07 9.55 8.54
C THR A 172 -8.96 8.92 9.92
N VAL A 173 -7.86 9.20 10.60
CA VAL A 173 -7.67 8.90 12.01
C VAL A 173 -7.48 10.23 12.72
N SER A 174 -8.37 10.54 13.66
CA SER A 174 -8.26 11.74 14.49
C SER A 174 -7.53 11.36 15.78
N ALA A 175 -6.53 12.12 16.15
CA ALA A 175 -5.78 11.96 17.39
C ALA A 175 -5.81 13.27 18.19
N LEU A 176 -5.85 13.15 19.51
CA LEU A 176 -5.92 14.25 20.46
C LEU A 176 -5.01 13.93 21.64
N GLY A 177 -4.13 14.84 22.05
CA GLY A 177 -3.28 14.63 23.22
C GLY A 177 -1.97 15.42 23.16
N PRO A 178 -0.95 15.01 23.93
CA PRO A 178 0.33 15.70 23.96
C PRO A 178 1.08 15.56 22.63
N TYR A 179 1.86 16.57 22.25
CA TYR A 179 2.56 16.63 20.95
C TYR A 179 3.48 15.42 20.68
N LYS A 180 4.20 14.94 21.71
CA LYS A 180 5.04 13.73 21.59
C LYS A 180 4.19 12.48 21.29
N GLY A 181 3.04 12.36 21.94
CA GLY A 181 2.09 11.28 21.69
C GLY A 181 1.50 11.35 20.29
N LEU A 182 1.11 12.55 19.83
CA LEU A 182 0.57 12.76 18.47
C LEU A 182 1.56 12.33 17.39
N GLN A 183 2.85 12.66 17.54
CA GLN A 183 3.89 12.22 16.61
C GLN A 183 3.99 10.69 16.56
N GLN A 184 4.00 10.03 17.73
CA GLN A 184 4.04 8.57 17.81
C GLN A 184 2.80 7.93 17.17
N VAL A 185 1.60 8.46 17.43
CA VAL A 185 0.36 7.97 16.82
C VAL A 185 0.42 8.13 15.29
N ARG A 186 0.89 9.28 14.79
CA ARG A 186 1.05 9.52 13.36
C ARG A 186 1.95 8.50 12.70
N ASP A 187 3.10 8.22 13.29
CA ASP A 187 4.04 7.22 12.78
C ASP A 187 3.42 5.82 12.78
N ILE A 188 2.74 5.42 13.87
CA ILE A 188 2.05 4.13 13.97
C ILE A 188 1.00 3.97 12.87
N VAL A 189 0.18 5.01 12.64
CA VAL A 189 -0.90 5.00 11.65
C VAL A 189 -0.33 4.88 10.24
N LEU A 190 0.69 5.68 9.90
CA LEU A 190 1.33 5.66 8.59
C LEU A 190 2.02 4.32 8.31
N GLU A 191 2.77 3.78 9.27
CA GLU A 191 3.44 2.48 9.12
C GLU A 191 2.44 1.32 8.99
N THR A 192 1.34 1.38 9.75
CA THR A 192 0.25 0.39 9.64
C THR A 192 -0.36 0.40 8.25
N MET A 193 -0.53 1.59 7.66
CA MET A 193 -1.00 1.74 6.29
C MET A 193 0.07 1.30 5.26
N ASN A 194 1.36 1.39 5.60
CA ASN A 194 2.50 0.87 4.83
C ASN A 194 2.80 -0.62 5.07
N ASN A 195 1.80 -1.38 5.55
CA ASN A 195 1.85 -2.84 5.73
C ASN A 195 2.66 -3.35 6.93
N VAL A 196 3.14 -2.48 7.82
CA VAL A 196 3.66 -2.91 9.11
C VAL A 196 2.47 -3.24 10.03
N HIS A 197 2.63 -4.13 11.01
CA HIS A 197 1.58 -4.43 11.97
C HIS A 197 1.71 -3.52 13.20
N PRO A 198 0.64 -2.87 13.69
CA PRO A 198 0.72 -1.90 14.80
C PRO A 198 1.30 -2.50 16.09
N ILE A 199 1.09 -3.81 16.33
CA ILE A 199 1.69 -4.55 17.45
C ILE A 199 3.21 -4.36 17.54
N TYR A 200 3.94 -4.28 16.42
CA TYR A 200 5.39 -4.06 16.47
C TYR A 200 5.73 -2.69 17.06
N ASN A 201 4.97 -1.66 16.69
CA ASN A 201 5.18 -0.31 17.19
C ASN A 201 4.70 -0.15 18.62
N ILE A 202 3.62 -0.83 19.01
CA ILE A 202 3.16 -0.91 20.39
C ILE A 202 4.26 -1.54 21.27
N LYS A 203 4.83 -2.69 20.85
CA LYS A 203 5.95 -3.31 21.57
C LYS A 203 7.17 -2.39 21.64
N ALA A 204 7.49 -1.70 20.53
CA ALA A 204 8.58 -0.74 20.52
C ALA A 204 8.34 0.43 21.49
N LEU A 205 7.11 0.94 21.59
CA LEU A 205 6.73 1.99 22.54
C LEU A 205 6.77 1.51 23.99
N MET A 206 6.33 0.29 24.26
CA MET A 206 6.45 -0.31 25.59
C MET A 206 7.91 -0.37 26.04
N ILE A 207 8.80 -0.89 25.19
CA ILE A 207 10.24 -0.96 25.46
C ILE A 207 10.83 0.44 25.61
N LYS A 208 10.44 1.42 24.78
CA LYS A 208 10.90 2.81 24.92
C LYS A 208 10.49 3.42 26.26
N ARG A 209 9.27 3.13 26.74
CA ARG A 209 8.77 3.65 28.02
C ARG A 209 9.52 3.06 29.20
N GLU A 210 9.83 1.76 29.16
CA GLU A 210 10.68 1.09 30.15
C GLU A 210 12.12 1.66 30.13
N LEU A 211 12.75 1.77 28.95
CA LEU A 211 14.10 2.31 28.80
C LEU A 211 14.22 3.79 29.20
N MET A 212 13.17 4.58 28.98
CA MET A 212 13.11 5.99 29.40
C MET A 212 13.06 6.14 30.91
N SER A 213 12.54 5.15 31.63
CA SER A 213 12.52 5.15 33.09
C SER A 213 13.91 4.92 33.70
N ASP A 214 14.85 4.34 32.93
CA ASP A 214 16.21 4.05 33.38
C ASP A 214 17.15 5.23 33.13
N PRO A 215 17.65 5.94 34.17
CA PRO A 215 18.46 7.14 33.99
C PRO A 215 19.84 6.85 33.35
N LYS A 216 20.34 5.61 33.47
CA LYS A 216 21.66 5.20 32.96
C LYS A 216 21.73 5.17 31.43
N LEU A 217 20.61 4.84 30.75
CA LEU A 217 20.57 4.67 29.30
C LEU A 217 19.99 5.90 28.58
N ALA A 218 19.66 6.99 29.29
CA ALA A 218 18.99 8.16 28.71
C ALA A 218 19.76 8.81 27.53
N ASN A 219 21.09 8.77 27.57
CA ASN A 219 21.96 9.38 26.57
C ASN A 219 22.51 8.39 25.52
N GLU A 220 22.12 7.12 25.59
CA GLU A 220 22.57 6.08 24.65
C GLU A 220 21.54 5.82 23.55
N ASP A 221 22.00 5.36 22.37
CA ASP A 221 21.09 4.94 21.30
C ASP A 221 20.38 3.62 21.66
N TRP A 222 19.05 3.66 21.71
CA TRP A 222 18.20 2.51 22.02
C TRP A 222 17.95 1.57 20.83
N SER A 223 18.51 1.83 19.66
CA SER A 223 18.26 1.02 18.45
C SER A 223 18.65 -0.46 18.58
N ARG A 224 19.50 -0.81 19.56
CA ARG A 224 19.87 -2.18 19.91
C ARG A 224 18.73 -2.96 20.58
N PHE A 225 17.93 -2.30 21.41
CA PHE A 225 16.84 -2.92 22.18
C PHE A 225 15.52 -2.94 21.41
N LEU A 226 15.39 -2.07 20.41
CA LEU A 226 14.18 -1.94 19.61
C LEU A 226 14.00 -3.11 18.63
N PRO A 227 12.83 -3.79 18.61
CA PRO A 227 12.53 -4.84 17.64
C PRO A 227 12.55 -4.29 16.21
N LYS A 228 13.52 -4.72 15.40
CA LYS A 228 13.59 -4.33 13.97
C LYS A 228 12.78 -5.30 13.13
N PHE A 229 11.67 -4.83 12.57
CA PHE A 229 10.92 -5.62 11.58
C PHE A 229 11.65 -5.59 10.23
N LYS A 230 12.38 -6.68 9.91
CA LYS A 230 12.94 -6.89 8.57
C LYS A 230 11.95 -7.70 7.76
N ASN A 231 11.43 -7.10 6.68
CA ASN A 231 10.72 -7.86 5.65
C ASN A 231 11.67 -8.93 5.10
N LYS A 232 11.42 -10.19 5.43
CA LYS A 232 12.07 -11.34 4.79
C LYS A 232 11.51 -11.45 3.37
N ASN A 233 11.92 -10.55 2.48
CA ASN A 233 11.75 -10.74 1.06
C ASN A 233 12.73 -11.84 0.65
N ILE A 234 12.31 -13.09 0.82
CA ILE A 234 13.03 -14.27 0.31
C ILE A 234 12.83 -14.25 -1.21
N SER A 235 13.49 -13.30 -1.87
CA SER A 235 13.41 -13.04 -3.30
C SER A 235 14.15 -14.11 -4.11
N LYS A 236 14.73 -15.10 -3.46
CA LYS A 236 15.32 -16.29 -4.10
C LYS A 236 14.26 -17.28 -4.59
N ARG A 237 13.08 -16.80 -5.00
CA ARG A 237 12.22 -17.61 -5.87
C ARG A 237 12.93 -17.69 -7.21
N LYS A 238 13.55 -18.85 -7.49
CA LYS A 238 14.14 -19.15 -8.80
C LYS A 238 13.10 -18.80 -9.87
N GLN A 239 13.44 -17.87 -10.75
CA GLN A 239 12.56 -17.53 -11.86
C GLN A 239 12.42 -18.79 -12.73
N PRO A 240 11.21 -19.11 -13.22
CA PRO A 240 11.03 -20.25 -14.09
C PRO A 240 11.93 -20.08 -15.32
N LYS A 241 12.68 -21.13 -15.70
CA LYS A 241 13.57 -21.11 -16.86
C LYS A 241 12.83 -20.71 -18.14
N ASN A 242 11.56 -21.11 -18.25
CA ASN A 242 10.67 -20.71 -19.34
C ASN A 242 9.75 -19.58 -18.87
N LYS A 243 10.20 -18.33 -19.02
CA LYS A 243 9.31 -17.17 -18.93
C LYS A 243 8.57 -17.02 -20.25
N LYS A 244 7.25 -17.22 -20.26
CA LYS A 244 6.42 -16.82 -21.40
C LYS A 244 6.51 -15.29 -21.52
N THR A 245 7.11 -14.78 -22.59
CA THR A 245 7.07 -13.36 -22.93
C THR A 245 5.60 -12.97 -23.17
N LYS A 246 5.17 -11.83 -22.63
CA LYS A 246 3.83 -11.31 -22.92
C LYS A 246 3.81 -10.90 -24.39
N LYS A 247 2.76 -11.30 -25.13
CA LYS A 247 2.52 -10.83 -26.48
C LYS A 247 2.29 -9.31 -26.45
N GLU A 248 2.71 -8.62 -27.51
CA GLU A 248 2.44 -7.19 -27.68
C GLU A 248 0.93 -6.91 -27.64
N TYR A 249 0.55 -5.79 -27.04
CA TYR A 249 -0.85 -5.41 -26.93
C TYR A 249 -1.37 -5.01 -28.31
N THR A 250 -2.27 -5.85 -28.85
CA THR A 250 -3.09 -5.50 -30.01
C THR A 250 -4.47 -5.05 -29.52
N PRO A 251 -4.98 -3.89 -29.95
CA PRO A 251 -6.33 -3.45 -29.61
C PRO A 251 -7.41 -4.28 -30.31
N PHE A 252 -7.05 -5.03 -31.36
CA PHE A 252 -7.97 -5.90 -32.08
C PHE A 252 -8.03 -7.28 -31.43
N PRO A 253 -9.24 -7.80 -31.14
CA PRO A 253 -9.39 -9.16 -30.66
C PRO A 253 -8.91 -10.16 -31.74
N PRO A 254 -8.37 -11.32 -31.36
CA PRO A 254 -8.10 -12.38 -32.32
C PRO A 254 -9.41 -12.86 -32.96
N ALA A 255 -9.35 -13.34 -34.21
CA ALA A 255 -10.50 -13.92 -34.87
C ALA A 255 -11.11 -15.04 -34.00
N GLN A 256 -12.43 -15.07 -33.88
CA GLN A 256 -13.13 -16.14 -33.19
C GLN A 256 -12.85 -17.46 -33.91
N PRO A 257 -12.60 -18.57 -33.19
CA PRO A 257 -12.44 -19.86 -33.83
C PRO A 257 -13.75 -20.23 -34.54
N GLU A 258 -13.66 -20.52 -35.83
CA GLU A 258 -14.81 -20.93 -36.64
C GLU A 258 -15.51 -22.16 -36.04
N SER A 259 -16.85 -22.14 -36.02
CA SER A 259 -17.62 -23.29 -35.57
C SER A 259 -17.43 -24.47 -36.52
N LYS A 260 -17.81 -25.68 -36.07
CA LYS A 260 -17.79 -26.85 -36.97
C LYS A 260 -18.67 -26.64 -38.20
N ILE A 261 -19.77 -25.90 -38.05
CA ILE A 261 -20.71 -25.57 -39.13
C ILE A 261 -20.05 -24.58 -40.09
N ASP A 262 -19.41 -23.53 -39.59
CA ASP A 262 -18.72 -22.54 -40.42
C ASP A 262 -17.56 -23.16 -41.20
N LYS A 263 -16.79 -24.06 -40.57
CA LYS A 263 -15.75 -24.84 -41.25
C LYS A 263 -16.33 -25.72 -42.37
N GLN A 264 -17.49 -26.33 -42.13
CA GLN A 264 -18.18 -27.16 -43.14
C GLN A 264 -18.78 -26.30 -44.26
N LEU A 265 -19.27 -25.10 -43.96
CA LEU A 265 -19.77 -24.14 -44.93
C LEU A 265 -18.63 -23.60 -45.80
N ALA A 266 -17.49 -23.23 -45.19
CA ALA A 266 -16.30 -22.75 -45.88
C ALA A 266 -15.65 -23.81 -46.78
N THR A 267 -15.65 -25.08 -46.36
CA THR A 267 -15.15 -26.22 -47.15
C THR A 267 -16.14 -26.73 -48.20
N GLY A 268 -17.39 -26.25 -48.18
CA GLY A 268 -18.48 -26.72 -49.03
C GLY A 268 -19.01 -28.12 -48.67
N GLU A 269 -18.42 -28.78 -47.67
CA GLU A 269 -18.86 -30.09 -47.19
C GLU A 269 -20.24 -30.05 -46.54
N TYR A 270 -20.68 -28.89 -46.05
CA TYR A 270 -22.00 -28.74 -45.46
C TYR A 270 -23.12 -29.09 -46.45
N PHE A 271 -22.96 -28.69 -47.71
CA PHE A 271 -23.97 -28.83 -48.76
C PHE A 271 -24.00 -30.22 -49.41
N LEU A 272 -22.97 -31.06 -49.20
CA LEU A 272 -22.91 -32.40 -49.78
C LEU A 272 -23.77 -33.39 -48.99
N ASN A 273 -24.60 -34.15 -49.71
CA ASN A 273 -25.37 -35.26 -49.16
C ASN A 273 -24.45 -36.39 -48.69
N ARG A 274 -24.95 -37.26 -47.80
CA ARG A 274 -24.16 -38.36 -47.22
C ARG A 274 -23.56 -39.29 -48.28
N GLU A 275 -24.30 -39.58 -49.34
CA GLU A 275 -23.85 -40.41 -50.46
C GLU A 275 -22.72 -39.73 -51.25
N GLN A 276 -22.86 -38.44 -51.54
CA GLN A 276 -21.82 -37.65 -52.23
C GLN A 276 -20.54 -37.55 -51.40
N LYS A 277 -20.67 -37.40 -50.07
CA LYS A 277 -19.52 -37.44 -49.14
C LYS A 277 -18.83 -38.80 -49.16
N GLN A 278 -19.59 -39.89 -49.26
CA GLN A 278 -19.04 -41.24 -49.30
C GLN A 278 -18.33 -41.51 -50.63
N ALA A 279 -18.94 -41.16 -51.76
CA ALA A 279 -18.33 -41.27 -53.08
C ALA A 279 -17.00 -40.49 -53.16
N LYS A 280 -16.95 -39.27 -52.62
CA LYS A 280 -15.71 -38.47 -52.56
C LYS A 280 -14.63 -39.12 -51.70
N LYS A 281 -14.99 -39.75 -50.58
CA LYS A 281 -14.06 -40.51 -49.73
C LYS A 281 -13.51 -41.75 -50.43
N ASP A 282 -14.33 -42.45 -51.18
CA ASP A 282 -13.91 -43.66 -51.89
C ASP A 282 -13.01 -43.32 -53.08
N GLN A 283 -13.27 -42.21 -53.78
CA GLN A 283 -12.35 -41.65 -54.78
C GLN A 283 -11.00 -41.23 -54.18
N GLU A 284 -11.00 -40.60 -52.99
CA GLU A 284 -9.76 -40.23 -52.31
C GLU A 284 -8.96 -41.49 -51.87
N ARG A 285 -9.66 -42.54 -51.42
CA ARG A 285 -9.04 -43.83 -51.07
C ARG A 285 -8.43 -44.52 -52.28
N SER A 286 -9.15 -44.59 -53.40
CA SER A 286 -8.62 -45.20 -54.63
C SER A 286 -7.43 -44.43 -55.17
N ALA A 287 -7.46 -43.10 -55.15
CA ALA A 287 -6.32 -42.26 -55.52
C ALA A 287 -5.09 -42.53 -54.64
N LYS A 288 -5.26 -42.61 -53.31
CA LYS A 288 -4.18 -42.95 -52.38
C LYS A 288 -3.62 -44.36 -52.63
N GLN A 289 -4.47 -45.33 -52.95
CA GLN A 289 -4.05 -46.69 -53.28
C GLN A 289 -3.21 -46.72 -54.57
N VAL A 290 -3.62 -45.97 -55.61
CA VAL A 290 -2.86 -45.84 -56.85
C VAL A 290 -1.50 -45.18 -56.60
N GLU A 291 -1.45 -44.12 -55.79
CA GLU A 291 -0.19 -43.45 -55.44
C GLU A 291 0.74 -44.35 -54.63
N ALA A 292 0.20 -45.09 -53.65
CA ALA A 292 0.98 -46.06 -52.88
C ALA A 292 1.50 -47.20 -53.75
N ALA A 293 0.69 -47.70 -54.69
CA ALA A 293 1.10 -48.71 -55.66
C ALA A 293 2.23 -48.20 -56.56
N LYS A 294 2.16 -46.94 -57.03
CA LYS A 294 3.24 -46.28 -57.78
C LYS A 294 4.51 -46.13 -56.96
N LYS A 295 4.44 -45.64 -55.72
CA LYS A 295 5.59 -45.55 -54.81
C LYS A 295 6.21 -46.93 -54.54
N GLN A 296 5.38 -47.97 -54.45
CA GLN A 296 5.84 -49.33 -54.22
C GLN A 296 6.39 -49.99 -55.48
N SER A 297 5.90 -49.66 -56.67
CA SER A 297 6.53 -50.06 -57.93
C SER A 297 7.84 -49.31 -58.16
N GLU A 298 7.92 -48.02 -57.85
CA GLU A 298 9.17 -47.24 -57.89
C GLU A 298 10.20 -47.80 -56.91
N LYS A 299 9.79 -48.16 -55.69
CA LYS A 299 10.68 -48.80 -54.72
C LYS A 299 11.17 -50.17 -55.20
N ARG A 300 10.27 -51.02 -55.73
CA ARG A 300 10.66 -52.30 -56.32
C ARG A 300 11.58 -52.14 -57.53
N ASN A 301 11.29 -51.21 -58.43
CA ASN A 301 12.12 -50.97 -59.61
C ASN A 301 13.52 -50.45 -59.24
N LYS A 302 13.65 -49.67 -58.16
CA LYS A 302 14.97 -49.28 -57.63
C LYS A 302 15.81 -50.48 -57.18
N ASP A 303 15.19 -51.52 -56.63
CA ASP A 303 15.89 -52.74 -56.22
C ASP A 303 16.30 -53.62 -57.43
N PHE A 304 15.66 -53.45 -58.60
CA PHE A 304 15.96 -54.17 -59.85
C PHE A 304 16.96 -53.46 -60.77
N VAL A 305 17.29 -52.19 -60.50
CA VAL A 305 18.39 -51.51 -61.19
C VAL A 305 19.66 -51.85 -60.42
N PRO A 306 20.62 -52.62 -60.99
CA PRO A 306 21.87 -52.88 -60.33
C PRO A 306 22.54 -51.55 -59.98
N PRO A 307 23.07 -51.39 -58.76
CA PRO A 307 23.83 -50.20 -58.40
C PRO A 307 24.91 -49.96 -59.47
N THR A 308 25.03 -48.72 -59.94
CA THR A 308 26.08 -48.39 -60.91
C THR A 308 27.44 -48.64 -60.25
N GLU A 309 28.10 -49.73 -60.62
CA GLU A 309 29.44 -50.06 -60.15
C GLU A 309 30.46 -49.14 -60.83
N GLU A 310 31.25 -48.42 -60.04
CA GLU A 310 32.44 -47.74 -60.57
C GLU A 310 33.45 -48.81 -61.04
N PRO A 311 34.02 -48.70 -62.26
CA PRO A 311 34.92 -49.72 -62.78
C PRO A 311 36.22 -49.80 -61.97
N THR A 312 36.38 -50.87 -61.19
CA THR A 312 37.60 -51.16 -60.43
C THR A 312 38.60 -51.95 -61.30
N THR A 313 39.35 -51.24 -62.15
CA THR A 313 40.61 -51.80 -62.67
C THR A 313 41.68 -51.67 -61.58
N SER A 314 41.86 -52.74 -60.81
CA SER A 314 42.99 -52.86 -59.91
C SER A 314 44.30 -53.01 -60.70
N LYS A 315 45.15 -51.97 -60.66
CA LYS A 315 46.60 -52.11 -60.84
C LYS A 315 47.26 -51.63 -59.55
N ARG A 316 47.94 -52.57 -58.87
CA ARG A 316 48.82 -52.29 -57.72
C ARG A 316 49.92 -51.31 -58.14
N LYS A 317 50.04 -50.19 -57.44
CA LYS A 317 51.30 -49.47 -57.22
C LYS A 317 51.32 -48.88 -55.81
N ALA A 318 52.52 -48.87 -55.25
CA ALA A 318 52.86 -48.59 -53.87
C ALA A 318 52.70 -47.11 -53.47
N ASP A 319 52.79 -46.92 -52.14
CA ASP A 319 53.15 -45.70 -51.40
C ASP A 319 52.03 -44.67 -51.11
N ASP A 320 51.56 -44.57 -49.86
CA ASP A 320 52.15 -43.73 -48.80
C ASP A 320 51.15 -43.69 -47.62
N ASP A 321 51.63 -44.03 -46.44
CA ASP A 321 50.85 -44.19 -45.23
C ASP A 321 50.71 -42.83 -44.54
N LYS A 322 49.57 -42.15 -44.74
CA LYS A 322 49.23 -40.95 -43.96
C LYS A 322 47.82 -41.06 -43.37
N VAL A 323 47.79 -41.61 -42.16
CA VAL A 323 46.60 -41.68 -41.31
C VAL A 323 46.13 -40.26 -40.96
N ASP A 324 44.95 -39.86 -41.45
CA ASP A 324 44.42 -38.50 -41.24
C ASP A 324 43.82 -38.33 -39.82
N VAL A 325 44.67 -37.88 -38.91
CA VAL A 325 44.37 -37.67 -37.47
C VAL A 325 43.22 -36.67 -37.26
N SER A 326 42.94 -35.79 -38.23
CA SER A 326 41.88 -34.78 -38.17
C SER A 326 40.48 -35.40 -38.22
N ALA A 327 40.27 -36.39 -39.08
CA ALA A 327 39.00 -37.09 -39.26
C ALA A 327 38.67 -37.99 -38.06
N LEU A 328 39.70 -38.61 -37.45
CA LEU A 328 39.59 -39.38 -36.22
C LEU A 328 39.20 -38.50 -35.02
N LYS A 329 39.81 -37.31 -34.87
CA LYS A 329 39.45 -36.33 -33.83
C LYS A 329 38.00 -35.84 -34.00
N ALA A 330 37.55 -35.57 -35.22
CA ALA A 330 36.18 -35.14 -35.50
C ALA A 330 35.13 -36.22 -35.15
N LYS A 331 35.43 -37.50 -35.41
CA LYS A 331 34.57 -38.63 -35.01
C LYS A 331 34.49 -38.77 -33.49
N LEU A 332 35.60 -38.59 -32.78
CA LEU A 332 35.65 -38.71 -31.31
C LEU A 332 34.91 -37.54 -30.61
N VAL A 333 34.98 -36.32 -31.16
CA VAL A 333 34.21 -35.17 -30.67
C VAL A 333 32.70 -35.36 -30.90
N LYS A 334 32.28 -35.88 -32.06
CA LYS A 334 30.86 -36.20 -32.32
C LYS A 334 30.35 -37.29 -31.38
N ALA A 335 31.14 -38.32 -31.10
CA ALA A 335 30.78 -39.38 -30.17
C ALA A 335 30.63 -38.87 -28.73
N ASN A 336 31.53 -38.00 -28.26
CA ASN A 336 31.44 -37.39 -26.93
C ASN A 336 30.27 -36.39 -26.78
N LYS A 337 29.87 -35.70 -27.85
CA LYS A 337 28.72 -34.78 -27.82
C LYS A 337 27.39 -35.53 -27.70
N LYS A 338 27.32 -36.75 -28.24
CA LYS A 338 26.13 -37.63 -28.17
C LYS A 338 25.93 -38.30 -26.80
N ARG A 339 26.98 -38.33 -25.96
CA ARG A 339 26.95 -38.84 -24.58
C ARG A 339 26.65 -37.77 -23.52
N LYS A 340 26.63 -36.48 -23.89
CA LYS A 340 26.36 -35.35 -22.98
C LYS A 340 25.03 -34.62 -23.29
N SER A 341 24.28 -35.10 -24.26
CA SER A 341 22.83 -34.85 -24.41
C SER A 341 22.08 -36.00 -23.76
#